data_AF-A0AAV8RHH0-F1
#
_entry.id   AF-A0AAV8RHH0-F1
#
_cell.length_a   1.000
_cell.length_b   1.000
_cell.length_c   1.000
_cell.angle_alpha   90.00
_cell.angle_beta   90.00
_cell.angle_gamma   90.00
#
_symmetry.space_group_name_H-M   'P 1'
#
loop_
_entity.id
_entity.type
_entity.pdbx_description
1 polymer ?
#
loop_
_entity_poly.entity_id
_entity_poly.type
_entity_poly.pdbx_seq_one_letter_code
_entity_poly.pdbx_strand_id
1 'polypeptide(L)'
;MALALILASRKLRSYFQIHPIKVMLKWSVELGEFDIVYEPRKVIKGQVLMDFLSELTPLAISANPNHRWILHIDGSANSERGGVGMVLKDPSGHTYEHVLRLGFRATKNEVEYEALLFGLKVAAELGAEDIEIFTDSQLVASQVNGEFETREAAMIKYLAEA
;
A
#
# COMPACT_ATOMS: atom_id res chain seq x y z
N MET A 1 -3.69 3.57 -27.94
CA MET A 1 -2.88 2.31 -27.90
C MET A 1 -1.90 2.20 -29.08
N ALA A 2 -2.31 2.41 -30.34
CA ALA A 2 -1.41 2.35 -31.50
C ALA A 2 -0.22 3.34 -31.43
N LEU A 3 -0.43 4.57 -30.96
CA LEU A 3 0.62 5.59 -30.86
C LEU A 3 1.75 5.21 -29.88
N ALA A 4 1.39 4.58 -28.75
CA ALA A 4 2.35 4.10 -27.75
C ALA A 4 3.20 2.95 -28.30
N LEU A 5 2.60 2.06 -29.10
CA LEU A 5 3.28 0.99 -29.80
C LEU A 5 4.25 1.51 -30.87
N ILE A 6 3.85 2.53 -31.65
CA ILE A 6 4.71 3.17 -32.67
C ILE A 6 5.89 3.91 -32.02
N LEU A 7 5.67 4.56 -30.87
CA LEU A 7 6.75 5.24 -30.14
C LEU A 7 7.73 4.24 -29.52
N ALA A 8 7.23 3.17 -28.92
CA ALA A 8 8.06 2.09 -28.39
C ALA A 8 8.85 1.38 -29.51
N SER A 9 8.23 1.17 -30.68
CA SER A 9 8.88 0.52 -31.82
C SER A 9 10.04 1.35 -32.40
N ARG A 10 9.89 2.68 -32.49
CA ARG A 10 10.97 3.59 -32.91
C ARG A 10 12.13 3.64 -31.93
N LYS A 11 11.85 3.63 -30.62
CA LYS A 11 12.87 3.78 -29.57
C LYS A 11 13.69 2.50 -29.33
N LEU A 12 13.09 1.33 -29.60
CA LEU A 12 13.69 0.02 -29.37
C LEU A 12 14.16 -0.68 -30.66
N ARG A 13 14.32 0.08 -31.76
CA ARG A 13 14.74 -0.46 -33.08
C ARG A 13 15.99 -1.34 -33.00
N SER A 14 17.02 -0.93 -32.25
CA SER A 14 18.25 -1.71 -32.09
C SER A 14 18.02 -3.05 -31.40
N TYR A 15 17.06 -3.11 -30.47
CA TYR A 15 16.69 -4.32 -29.75
C TYR A 15 15.98 -5.32 -30.67
N PHE A 16 15.09 -4.85 -31.55
CA PHE A 16 14.34 -5.69 -32.50
C PHE A 16 15.17 -6.19 -33.69
N GLN A 17 16.33 -5.59 -33.97
CA GLN A 17 17.28 -6.13 -34.97
C GLN A 17 18.07 -7.32 -34.42
N ILE A 18 18.22 -7.43 -33.10
CA ILE A 18 19.02 -8.47 -32.44
C ILE A 18 18.13 -9.62 -31.93
N HIS A 19 16.87 -9.32 -31.59
CA HIS A 19 15.93 -10.29 -31.04
C HIS A 19 14.62 -10.35 -31.84
N PRO A 20 14.30 -11.47 -32.52
CA PRO A 20 13.07 -11.60 -33.29
C PRO A 20 11.86 -11.64 -32.35
N ILE A 21 10.94 -10.68 -32.50
CA ILE A 21 9.69 -10.62 -31.75
C ILE A 21 8.54 -11.13 -32.61
N LYS A 22 7.71 -12.01 -32.03
CA LYS A 22 6.53 -12.60 -32.69
C LYS A 22 5.27 -11.81 -32.28
N VAL A 23 4.54 -11.27 -33.26
CA VAL A 23 3.32 -10.49 -33.06
C VAL A 23 2.10 -11.28 -33.57
N MET A 24 0.94 -11.18 -32.90
CA MET A 24 -0.30 -11.89 -33.26
C MET A 24 -0.99 -11.35 -34.53
N LEU A 25 -1.66 -12.26 -35.25
CA LEU A 25 -2.31 -12.15 -36.57
C LEU A 25 -3.09 -10.85 -36.89
N LYS A 26 -3.62 -10.13 -35.89
CA LYS A 26 -4.45 -8.94 -36.12
C LYS A 26 -3.66 -7.74 -36.69
N TRP A 27 -2.34 -7.75 -36.58
CA TRP A 27 -1.46 -6.62 -36.98
C TRP A 27 -0.48 -6.95 -38.11
N SER A 28 -0.62 -8.13 -38.75
CA SER A 28 0.33 -8.62 -39.76
C SER A 28 0.37 -7.79 -41.03
N VAL A 29 -0.73 -7.13 -41.41
CA VAL A 29 -0.80 -6.34 -42.64
C VAL A 29 -0.10 -4.98 -42.48
N GLU A 30 -0.10 -4.41 -41.27
CA GLU A 30 0.52 -3.11 -40.99
C GLU A 30 2.04 -3.19 -40.76
N LEU A 31 2.58 -4.38 -40.46
CA LEU A 31 4.00 -4.58 -40.15
C LEU A 31 4.82 -5.19 -41.30
N GLY A 32 4.21 -5.36 -42.48
CA GLY A 32 4.86 -5.90 -43.67
C GLY A 32 6.02 -5.05 -44.22
N GLU A 33 6.13 -3.78 -43.84
CA GLU A 33 7.26 -2.91 -44.20
C GLU A 33 8.58 -3.26 -43.49
N PHE A 34 8.57 -4.14 -42.48
CA PHE A 34 9.72 -4.39 -41.61
C PHE A 34 10.32 -5.81 -41.70
N ASP A 35 10.06 -6.53 -42.78
CA ASP A 35 10.74 -7.79 -43.15
C ASP A 35 10.72 -8.87 -42.03
N ILE A 36 9.55 -9.08 -41.43
CA ILE A 36 9.36 -10.05 -40.34
C ILE A 36 8.77 -11.36 -40.90
N VAL A 37 9.55 -12.44 -40.84
CA VAL A 37 9.14 -13.78 -41.28
C VAL A 37 8.28 -14.48 -40.22
N TYR A 38 7.09 -14.94 -40.64
CA TYR A 38 6.11 -15.62 -39.79
C TYR A 38 6.34 -17.13 -39.75
N GLU A 39 6.38 -17.71 -38.53
CA GLU A 39 6.29 -19.16 -38.32
C GLU A 39 5.13 -19.50 -37.35
N PRO A 40 4.16 -20.34 -37.76
CA PRO A 40 3.08 -20.80 -36.89
C PRO A 40 3.62 -21.80 -35.85
N ARG A 41 3.55 -21.46 -34.56
CA ARG A 41 3.85 -22.40 -33.45
C ARG A 41 2.57 -23.02 -32.88
N LYS A 42 2.66 -24.33 -32.62
CA LYS A 42 1.62 -25.18 -32.00
C LYS A 42 1.29 -24.69 -30.59
N VAL A 43 -0.01 -24.52 -30.32
CA VAL A 43 -0.74 -24.39 -29.04
C VAL A 43 0.08 -23.86 -27.85
N ILE A 44 -0.14 -22.60 -27.48
CA ILE A 44 0.36 -22.01 -26.23
C ILE A 44 -0.45 -22.61 -25.06
N LYS A 45 0.22 -23.27 -24.12
CA LYS A 45 -0.39 -23.71 -22.85
C LYS A 45 -0.87 -22.49 -22.09
N GLY A 46 -2.13 -22.50 -21.63
CA GLY A 46 -2.74 -21.40 -20.86
C GLY A 46 -1.92 -20.91 -19.66
N GLN A 47 -1.00 -21.74 -19.16
CA GLN A 47 -0.05 -21.37 -18.11
C GLN A 47 0.78 -20.12 -18.46
N VAL A 48 1.31 -20.03 -19.69
CA VAL A 48 2.16 -18.89 -20.08
C VAL A 48 1.36 -17.57 -20.12
N LEU A 49 0.06 -17.66 -20.43
CA LEU A 49 -0.83 -16.49 -20.35
C LEU A 49 -1.08 -16.10 -18.89
N MET A 50 -1.22 -17.06 -17.98
CA MET A 50 -1.43 -16.79 -16.55
C MET A 50 -0.17 -16.20 -15.91
N ASP A 51 1.01 -16.74 -16.24
CA ASP A 51 2.27 -16.23 -15.73
C ASP A 51 2.50 -14.78 -16.23
N PHE A 52 2.20 -14.50 -17.50
CA PHE A 52 2.27 -13.14 -18.05
C PHE A 52 1.24 -12.19 -17.45
N LEU A 53 0.01 -12.66 -17.19
CA LEU A 53 -1.00 -11.86 -16.48
C LEU A 53 -0.56 -11.58 -15.05
N SER A 54 0.05 -12.52 -14.34
CA SER A 54 0.59 -12.29 -12.99
C SER A 54 1.74 -11.27 -12.97
N GLU A 55 2.55 -11.23 -14.03
CA GLU A 55 3.65 -10.28 -14.17
C GLU A 55 3.17 -8.88 -14.57
N LEU A 56 2.04 -8.79 -15.28
CA LEU A 56 1.45 -7.53 -15.75
C LEU A 56 0.34 -6.94 -14.86
N THR A 57 -0.16 -7.70 -13.89
CA THR A 57 -1.21 -7.21 -12.97
C THR A 57 -0.73 -7.23 -11.52
N PRO A 58 -0.50 -6.06 -10.91
CA PRO A 58 -0.59 -5.94 -9.44
C PRO A 58 -1.98 -6.36 -8.92
N LEU A 59 -3.00 -6.39 -9.79
CA LEU A 59 -4.34 -6.89 -9.47
C LEU A 59 -4.43 -8.40 -9.22
N ALA A 60 -3.40 -9.19 -9.50
CA ALA A 60 -3.35 -10.60 -9.07
C ALA A 60 -3.10 -10.74 -7.55
N ILE A 61 -3.01 -9.63 -6.81
CA ILE A 61 -3.27 -9.56 -5.36
C ILE A 61 -4.79 -9.69 -5.13
N SER A 62 -5.37 -10.80 -5.58
CA SER A 62 -6.74 -11.25 -5.28
C SER A 62 -6.67 -12.55 -4.49
N ALA A 63 -5.60 -12.74 -3.71
CA ALA A 63 -5.42 -13.89 -2.83
C ALA A 63 -4.96 -13.50 -1.41
N ASN A 64 -4.96 -12.21 -1.07
CA ASN A 64 -5.04 -11.78 0.33
C ASN A 64 -6.43 -11.17 0.55
N PRO A 65 -7.36 -11.89 1.19
CA PRO A 65 -8.72 -11.40 1.43
C PRO A 65 -8.78 -10.22 2.42
N ASN A 66 -7.68 -9.90 3.13
CA ASN A 66 -7.61 -8.74 4.01
C ASN A 66 -7.05 -7.53 3.26
N HIS A 67 -7.95 -6.68 2.74
CA HIS A 67 -7.65 -5.29 2.38
C HIS A 67 -7.40 -4.40 3.61
N ARG A 68 -7.35 -5.00 4.80
CA ARG A 68 -7.23 -4.33 6.09
C ARG A 68 -5.78 -4.00 6.41
N TRP A 69 -5.55 -2.75 6.77
CA TRP A 69 -4.29 -2.23 7.27
C TRP A 69 -4.13 -2.61 8.74
N ILE A 70 -2.90 -2.87 9.19
CA ILE A 70 -2.60 -3.16 10.60
C ILE A 70 -1.74 -2.05 11.16
N LEU A 71 -2.22 -1.40 12.21
CA LEU A 71 -1.52 -0.31 12.90
C LEU A 71 -1.19 -0.73 14.32
N HIS A 72 0.09 -0.71 14.67
CA HIS A 72 0.55 -0.81 16.05
C HIS A 72 0.97 0.57 16.54
N ILE A 73 0.53 0.96 17.73
CA ILE A 73 0.88 2.23 18.38
C ILE A 73 1.44 1.98 19.78
N ASP A 74 2.37 2.84 20.20
CA ASP A 74 2.92 2.86 21.55
C ASP A 74 3.30 4.29 21.96
N GLY A 75 2.98 4.67 23.19
CA GLY A 75 3.25 5.97 23.77
C GLY A 75 4.23 5.88 24.95
N SER A 76 5.28 6.71 24.93
CA SER A 76 6.22 6.80 26.06
C SER A 76 6.21 8.19 26.68
N ALA A 77 6.01 8.27 28.00
CA ALA A 77 6.04 9.54 28.73
C ALA A 77 7.11 9.50 29.83
N ASN A 78 7.87 10.59 29.97
CA ASN A 78 8.73 10.84 31.11
C ASN A 78 8.41 12.20 31.76
N SER A 79 9.13 12.57 32.82
CA SER A 79 8.86 13.79 33.60
C SER A 79 8.96 15.09 32.79
N GLU A 80 9.66 15.08 31.65
CA GLU A 80 9.90 16.26 30.84
C GLU A 80 9.21 16.21 29.48
N ARG A 81 9.04 15.03 28.88
CA ARG A 81 8.67 14.86 27.47
C ARG A 81 7.92 13.56 27.20
N GLY A 82 7.08 13.61 26.17
CA GLY A 82 6.46 12.44 25.55
C GLY A 82 7.15 12.01 24.26
N GLY A 83 6.91 10.77 23.87
CA GLY A 83 7.30 10.17 22.60
C GLY A 83 6.18 9.26 22.11
N VAL A 84 6.08 9.15 20.80
CA VAL A 84 5.06 8.40 20.08
C VAL A 84 5.78 7.46 19.12
N GLY A 85 5.38 6.20 19.09
CA GLY A 85 5.83 5.22 18.12
C GLY A 85 4.64 4.60 17.38
N MET A 86 4.83 4.32 16.10
CA MET A 86 3.86 3.51 15.35
C MET A 86 4.51 2.68 14.24
N VAL A 87 3.86 1.55 13.96
CA VAL A 87 4.18 0.64 12.85
C VAL A 87 2.89 0.36 12.10
N LEU A 88 2.81 0.81 10.85
CA LEU A 88 1.67 0.61 9.97
C LEU A 88 2.05 -0.37 8.86
N LYS A 89 1.23 -1.39 8.64
CA LYS A 89 1.42 -2.40 7.59
C LYS A 89 0.27 -2.36 6.59
N ASP A 90 0.60 -2.20 5.31
CA ASP A 90 -0.39 -2.22 4.24
C ASP A 90 -0.78 -3.67 3.84
N PRO A 91 -1.90 -3.84 3.11
CA PRO A 91 -2.34 -5.15 2.61
C PRO A 91 -1.33 -5.83 1.65
N SER A 92 -0.46 -5.04 1.02
CA SER A 92 0.59 -5.51 0.11
C SER A 92 1.81 -6.06 0.86
N GLY A 93 1.90 -5.82 2.18
CA GLY A 93 3.00 -6.24 3.04
C GLY A 93 4.09 -5.20 3.27
N HIS A 94 3.94 -3.97 2.75
CA HIS A 94 4.82 -2.84 3.07
C HIS A 94 4.61 -2.38 4.52
N THR A 95 5.70 -1.95 5.15
CA THR A 95 5.70 -1.45 6.53
C THR A 95 6.19 -0.01 6.58
N TYR A 96 5.49 0.83 7.32
CA TYR A 96 5.81 2.23 7.59
C TYR A 96 6.04 2.40 9.08
N GLU A 97 7.25 2.78 9.48
CA GLU A 97 7.63 2.95 10.88
C GLU A 97 7.94 4.41 11.15
N HIS A 98 7.33 4.95 12.21
CA HIS A 98 7.56 6.32 12.63
C HIS A 98 7.71 6.43 14.14
N VAL A 99 8.67 7.25 14.56
CA VAL A 99 8.87 7.63 15.96
C VAL A 99 8.99 9.14 16.04
N LEU A 100 8.18 9.76 16.88
CA LEU A 100 8.15 11.19 17.10
C LEU A 100 8.39 11.52 18.56
N ARG A 101 9.09 12.62 18.81
CA ARG A 101 9.24 13.21 20.15
C ARG A 101 8.28 14.38 20.26
N LEU A 102 7.42 14.38 21.27
CA LEU A 102 6.50 15.48 21.51
C LEU A 102 7.27 16.71 21.99
N GLY A 103 6.88 17.88 21.46
CA GLY A 103 7.44 19.17 21.84
C GLY A 103 6.95 19.68 23.20
N PHE A 104 6.04 18.94 23.84
CA PHE A 104 5.39 19.28 25.09
C PHE A 104 5.45 18.09 26.07
N ARG A 105 5.17 18.37 27.33
CA ARG A 105 5.01 17.34 28.36
C ARG A 105 3.63 16.73 28.22
N ALA A 106 3.57 15.41 28.20
CA ALA A 106 2.35 14.62 28.14
C ALA A 106 2.38 13.54 29.23
N THR A 107 1.21 13.20 29.76
CA THR A 107 1.01 12.05 30.64
C THR A 107 1.08 10.75 29.85
N LYS A 108 1.15 9.60 30.55
CA LYS A 108 1.14 8.29 29.90
C LYS A 108 -0.09 8.12 29.00
N ASN A 109 -1.28 8.49 29.46
CA ASN A 109 -2.50 8.33 28.66
C ASN A 109 -2.52 9.28 27.45
N GLU A 110 -2.05 10.51 27.62
CA GLU A 110 -1.97 11.48 26.52
C GLU A 110 -1.00 11.02 25.42
N VAL A 111 0.16 10.43 25.75
CA VAL A 111 1.09 9.95 24.70
C VAL A 111 0.52 8.77 23.90
N GLU A 112 -0.29 7.91 24.52
CA GLU A 112 -0.98 6.82 23.80
C GLU A 112 -2.03 7.38 22.83
N TYR A 113 -2.78 8.40 23.26
CA TYR A 113 -3.75 9.08 22.40
C TYR A 113 -3.08 9.85 21.25
N GLU A 114 -1.97 10.54 21.54
CA GLU A 114 -1.15 11.18 20.50
C GLU A 114 -0.60 10.14 19.52
N ALA A 115 -0.23 8.94 19.99
CA ALA A 115 0.19 7.85 19.11
C ALA A 115 -0.94 7.34 18.22
N LEU A 116 -2.15 7.19 18.77
CA LEU A 116 -3.35 6.83 18.02
C LEU A 116 -3.65 7.86 16.93
N LEU A 117 -3.77 9.14 17.29
CA LEU A 117 -4.10 10.21 16.33
C LEU A 117 -3.04 10.33 15.24
N PHE A 118 -1.76 10.25 15.60
CA PHE A 118 -0.68 10.29 14.63
C PHE A 118 -0.71 9.09 13.68
N GLY A 119 -0.91 7.88 14.20
CA GLY A 119 -1.03 6.66 13.40
C GLY A 119 -2.21 6.71 12.43
N LEU A 120 -3.39 7.14 12.91
CA LEU A 120 -4.59 7.33 12.09
C LEU A 120 -4.38 8.35 10.98
N LYS A 121 -3.73 9.47 11.29
CA LYS A 121 -3.42 10.51 10.29
C LYS A 121 -2.54 9.97 9.17
N VAL A 122 -1.46 9.25 9.50
CA VAL A 122 -0.59 8.67 8.47
C VAL A 122 -1.30 7.59 7.67
N ALA A 123 -2.10 6.75 8.31
CA ALA A 123 -2.90 5.74 7.62
C ALA A 123 -3.87 6.40 6.61
N ALA A 124 -4.55 7.49 7.00
CA ALA A 124 -5.43 8.24 6.12
C ALA A 124 -4.66 8.91 4.96
N GLU A 125 -3.48 9.49 5.21
CA GLU A 125 -2.62 10.07 4.17
C GLU A 125 -2.13 9.03 3.15
N LEU A 126 -1.98 7.77 3.57
CA LEU A 126 -1.61 6.64 2.72
C LEU A 126 -2.80 5.92 2.06
N GLY A 127 -4.03 6.37 2.32
CA GLY A 127 -5.24 5.84 1.69
C GLY A 127 -5.80 4.58 2.36
N ALA A 128 -5.57 4.38 3.65
CA ALA A 128 -6.19 3.30 4.41
C ALA A 128 -7.71 3.56 4.61
N GLU A 129 -8.55 2.63 4.15
CA GLU A 129 -10.01 2.67 4.32
C GLU A 129 -10.52 1.73 5.43
N ASP A 130 -9.81 0.61 5.66
CA ASP A 130 -10.09 -0.36 6.73
C ASP A 130 -8.79 -0.61 7.51
N ILE A 131 -8.82 -0.37 8.83
CA ILE A 131 -7.64 -0.43 9.70
C ILE A 131 -7.96 -1.18 11.00
N GLU A 132 -7.06 -2.08 11.38
CA GLU A 132 -7.05 -2.75 12.69
C GLU A 132 -5.94 -2.13 13.53
N ILE A 133 -6.30 -1.63 14.72
CA ILE A 133 -5.39 -0.89 15.58
C ILE A 133 -5.07 -1.73 16.82
N PHE A 134 -3.78 -1.85 17.12
CA PHE A 134 -3.23 -2.55 18.27
C PHE A 134 -2.50 -1.55 19.16
N THR A 135 -2.91 -1.51 20.43
CA THR A 135 -2.30 -0.71 21.49
C THR A 135 -2.16 -1.59 22.74
N ASP A 136 -1.15 -1.33 23.56
CA ASP A 136 -1.00 -1.95 24.88
C ASP A 136 -1.81 -1.21 25.97
N SER A 137 -2.36 -0.03 25.63
CA SER A 137 -3.18 0.79 26.52
C SER A 137 -4.62 0.32 26.55
N GLN A 138 -4.97 -0.46 27.58
CA GLN A 138 -6.34 -0.92 27.81
C GLN A 138 -7.33 0.25 27.90
N LEU A 139 -6.92 1.39 28.47
CA LEU A 139 -7.78 2.57 28.56
C LEU A 139 -8.17 3.09 27.18
N VAL A 140 -7.17 3.32 26.31
CA VAL A 140 -7.40 3.83 24.95
C VAL A 140 -8.25 2.84 24.17
N ALA A 141 -7.92 1.55 24.22
CA ALA A 141 -8.68 0.51 23.54
C ALA A 141 -10.16 0.49 23.97
N SER A 142 -10.43 0.46 25.28
CA SER A 142 -11.81 0.43 25.80
C SER A 142 -12.57 1.74 25.57
N GLN A 143 -11.91 2.90 25.60
CA GLN A 143 -12.56 4.19 25.32
C GLN A 143 -12.90 4.36 23.84
N VAL A 144 -12.00 3.99 22.93
CA VAL A 144 -12.24 4.02 21.48
C VAL A 144 -13.34 3.03 21.08
N ASN A 145 -13.39 1.86 21.71
CA ASN A 145 -14.47 0.88 21.50
C ASN A 145 -15.80 1.26 22.16
N GLY A 146 -15.87 2.38 22.89
CA GLY A 146 -17.07 2.84 23.59
C GLY A 146 -17.45 2.03 24.83
N GLU A 147 -16.55 1.19 25.33
CA GLU A 147 -16.77 0.39 26.55
C GLU A 147 -16.65 1.25 27.81
N PHE A 148 -15.73 2.23 27.78
CA PHE A 148 -15.44 3.11 28.92
C PHE A 148 -15.86 4.55 28.62
N GLU A 149 -16.59 5.16 29.56
CA GLU A 149 -16.89 6.59 29.51
C GLU A 149 -15.72 7.42 30.01
N THR A 150 -15.46 8.51 29.30
CA THR A 150 -14.40 9.46 29.63
C THR A 150 -14.97 10.68 30.36
N ARG A 151 -14.47 10.93 31.57
CA ARG A 151 -14.91 12.07 32.41
C ARG A 151 -13.96 13.27 32.38
N GLU A 152 -12.71 13.03 31.99
CA GLU A 152 -11.69 14.08 31.93
C GLU A 152 -11.82 14.90 30.65
N ALA A 153 -11.94 16.23 30.78
CA ALA A 153 -12.14 17.13 29.65
C ALA A 153 -11.06 17.04 28.57
N ALA A 154 -9.82 16.70 28.94
CA ALA A 154 -8.74 16.49 27.98
C ALA A 154 -8.96 15.22 27.15
N MET A 155 -9.29 14.11 27.79
CA MET A 155 -9.55 12.82 27.13
C MET A 155 -10.83 12.85 26.28
N ILE A 156 -11.84 13.65 26.65
CA ILE A 156 -13.04 13.86 25.82
C ILE A 156 -12.67 14.50 24.47
N LYS A 157 -11.68 15.40 24.44
CA LYS A 157 -11.24 16.03 23.19
C LYS A 157 -10.58 15.01 22.27
N TYR A 158 -9.70 14.17 22.81
CA TYR A 158 -9.05 13.13 22.01
C TYR A 158 -10.05 12.16 21.38
N LEU A 159 -11.09 11.74 22.13
CA LEU A 159 -12.15 10.90 21.58
C LEU A 159 -13.00 11.57 20.50
N ALA A 160 -13.07 12.90 20.47
CA ALA A 160 -13.77 13.62 19.41
C ALA A 160 -12.92 13.77 18.13
N GLU A 161 -11.60 13.60 18.25
CA GLU A 161 -10.62 13.73 17.16
C GLU A 161 -10.20 12.38 16.56
N ALA A 162 -10.33 11.29 17.33
CA ALA A 162 -10.09 9.91 16.89
C ALA A 162 -11.31 9.34 16.14
#